data_AF-A0A382NV49-F1
#
_entry.id   AF-A0A382NV49-F1
#
_cell.length_a   1.000
_cell.length_b   1.000
_cell.length_c   1.000
_cell.angle_alpha   90.00
_cell.angle_beta   90.00
_cell.angle_gamma   90.00
#
_symmetry.space_group_name_H-M   'P 1'
#
loop_
_entity.id
_entity.type
_entity.pdbx_description
1 polymer ?
#
loop_
_entity_poly.entity_id
_entity_poly.type
_entity_poly.pdbx_seq_one_letter_code
_entity_poly.pdbx_strand_id
1 'polypeptide(L)' 'MSGVDVGEALLLALELKYEGDIAIGRANIEVYMDNSAGIGEHPDIVNAVDSQIEKVAEASEKLDVVRELLSTREE' A
#
# COMPACT_ATOMS: atom_id res chain seq x y z
N MET A 1 29.09 16.69 2.25
CA MET A 1 27.79 16.00 2.29
C MET A 1 26.92 16.81 3.23
N SER A 2 26.02 17.62 2.68
CA SER A 2 24.97 18.26 3.47
C SER A 2 24.23 17.16 4.23
N GLY A 3 23.97 17.38 5.52
CA GLY A 3 23.25 16.40 6.33
C GLY A 3 21.93 16.05 5.66
N VAL A 4 21.60 14.77 5.62
CA VAL A 4 20.30 14.27 5.15
C VAL A 4 19.21 15.07 5.86
N ASP A 5 18.29 15.67 5.11
CA ASP A 5 17.08 16.23 5.72
C ASP A 5 16.30 15.06 6.31
N VAL A 6 16.35 14.95 7.63
CA VAL A 6 15.69 13.88 8.38
C VAL A 6 14.18 13.90 8.11
N GLY A 7 13.58 15.07 7.86
CA GLY A 7 12.17 15.17 7.53
C GLY A 7 11.84 14.54 6.17
N GLU A 8 12.63 14.84 5.15
CA GLU A 8 12.50 14.24 3.82
C GLU A 8 12.71 12.72 3.86
N ALA A 9 13.74 12.25 4.55
CA ALA A 9 14.01 10.82 4.70
C ALA A 9 12.86 10.05 5.38
N LEU A 10 12.16 10.67 6.33
CA LEU A 10 10.99 10.08 6.98
C LEU A 10 9.78 9.99 6.04
N LEU A 11 9.56 11.01 5.20
CA LEU A 11 8.49 11.00 4.21
C LEU A 11 8.75 9.96 3.11
N LEU A 12 9.99 9.85 2.61
CA LEU A 12 10.38 8.81 1.66
C LEU A 12 10.20 7.40 2.23
N ALA A 13 10.51 7.19 3.51
CA ALA A 13 10.28 5.91 4.16
C ALA A 13 8.80 5.54 4.23
N LEU A 14 7.92 6.52 4.45
CA LEU A 14 6.47 6.31 4.45
C LEU A 14 5.93 6.04 3.03
N GLU A 15 6.41 6.77 2.02
CA GLU A 15 6.08 6.50 0.61
C GLU A 15 6.37 5.04 0.24
N LEU A 16 7.61 4.58 0.47
CA LEU A 16 8.01 3.20 0.18
C LEU A 16 7.17 2.17 0.94
N LYS A 17 6.82 2.46 2.20
CA LYS A 17 5.95 1.58 2.99
C LYS A 17 4.57 1.45 2.33
N TYR A 18 3.94 2.56 1.98
CA TYR A 18 2.58 2.54 1.42
C TYR A 18 2.54 1.92 0.02
N GLU A 19 3.56 2.15 -0.81
CA GLU A 19 3.71 1.41 -2.08
C GLU A 19 3.82 -0.10 -1.85
N GLY A 20 4.58 -0.52 -0.84
CA GLY A 20 4.67 -1.92 -0.42
C GLY A 20 3.34 -2.48 0.07
N ASP A 21 2.62 -1.76 0.92
CA ASP A 21 1.32 -2.16 1.45
C ASP A 21 0.29 -2.32 0.31
N ILE A 22 0.29 -1.42 -0.67
CA ILE A 22 -0.55 -1.50 -1.88
C ILE A 22 -0.19 -2.76 -2.70
N ALA A 23 1.11 -3.01 -2.91
CA ALA A 23 1.57 -4.17 -3.66
C ALA A 23 1.16 -5.49 -2.99
N ILE A 24 1.29 -5.58 -1.66
CA ILE A 24 0.87 -6.74 -0.87
C ILE A 24 -0.64 -6.97 -1.00
N GLY A 25 -1.45 -5.93 -0.81
CA GLY A 25 -2.91 -6.03 -0.92
C GLY A 25 -3.35 -6.50 -2.30
N ARG A 26 -2.76 -5.94 -3.37
CA ARG A 26 -3.03 -6.34 -4.76
C ARG A 26 -2.62 -7.79 -5.03
N ALA A 27 -1.45 -8.21 -4.59
CA ALA A 27 -0.98 -9.59 -4.76
C ALA A 27 -1.89 -10.61 -4.06
N ASN A 28 -2.36 -10.28 -2.85
CA ASN A 28 -3.33 -11.13 -2.14
C ASN A 28 -4.66 -11.23 -2.89
N ILE A 29 -5.18 -10.12 -3.41
CA ILE A 29 -6.40 -10.11 -4.23
C ILE A 29 -6.22 -10.99 -5.48
N GLU A 30 -5.10 -10.84 -6.19
CA GLU A 30 -4.78 -11.65 -7.37
C GLU A 30 -4.76 -13.15 -7.04
N VAL A 31 -4.14 -13.53 -5.91
CA VAL A 31 -4.17 -14.93 -5.43
C VAL A 31 -5.59 -15.43 -5.21
N TYR A 32 -6.49 -14.63 -4.62
CA TYR A 32 -7.90 -15.02 -4.46
C TYR A 32 -8.66 -15.12 -5.78
N MET A 33 -8.32 -14.30 -6.78
CA MET A 33 -8.96 -14.31 -8.10
C MET A 33 -8.48 -15.46 -9.00
N ASP A 34 -7.20 -15.82 -8.93
CA ASP A 34 -6.57 -16.78 -9.84
C ASP A 34 -6.47 -18.21 -9.28
N ASN A 35 -6.42 -18.40 -7.94
CA ASN A 35 -6.32 -19.74 -7.32
C ASN A 35 -7.68 -20.33 -6.91
N SER A 36 -8.50 -20.66 -7.90
CA SER A 36 -9.70 -21.49 -7.72
C SER A 36 -9.41 -22.92 -7.21
N ALA A 37 -8.15 -23.39 -7.23
CA ALA A 37 -7.74 -24.70 -6.72
C ALA A 37 -6.89 -24.58 -5.44
N GLY A 38 -7.47 -24.93 -4.29
CA GLY A 38 -6.76 -25.14 -3.02
C GLY A 38 -6.91 -24.05 -1.94
N ILE A 39 -7.18 -22.78 -2.32
CA ILE A 39 -7.46 -21.67 -1.37
C ILE A 39 -8.96 -21.35 -1.32
N GLY A 40 -9.72 -21.75 -2.36
CA GLY A 40 -11.17 -21.59 -2.44
C GLY A 40 -12.01 -22.40 -1.45
N GLU A 41 -11.39 -23.12 -0.50
CA GLU A 41 -12.10 -23.75 0.62
C GLU A 41 -12.34 -22.80 1.81
N HIS A 42 -11.96 -21.52 1.70
CA HIS A 42 -12.43 -20.51 2.65
C HIS A 42 -13.83 -20.04 2.19
N PRO A 43 -14.91 -20.25 2.98
CA PRO A 43 -16.29 -19.96 2.56
C PRO A 43 -16.60 -18.46 2.38
N ASP A 44 -15.58 -17.60 2.51
CA ASP A 44 -15.75 -16.14 2.59
C ASP A 44 -14.65 -15.38 1.85
N ILE A 45 -14.43 -15.75 0.58
CA ILE A 45 -13.47 -15.09 -0.31
C ILE A 45 -13.81 -13.62 -0.50
N VAL A 46 -15.11 -13.28 -0.54
CA VAL A 46 -15.58 -11.90 -0.73
C VAL A 46 -15.10 -11.02 0.42
N ASN A 47 -15.31 -11.39 1.68
CA ASN A 47 -14.84 -10.57 2.80
C ASN A 47 -13.31 -10.53 2.90
N ALA A 48 -12.62 -11.61 2.47
CA ALA A 48 -11.16 -11.61 2.41
C ALA A 48 -10.64 -10.58 1.38
N VAL A 49 -11.24 -10.53 0.19
CA VAL A 49 -10.93 -9.55 -0.86
C VAL A 49 -11.28 -8.14 -0.41
N ASP A 50 -12.45 -7.94 0.19
CA ASP A 50 -12.90 -6.64 0.72
C ASP A 50 -11.90 -6.07 1.73
N SER A 51 -11.45 -6.89 2.69
CA SER A 51 -10.42 -6.46 3.64
C SER A 51 -9.08 -6.09 2.99
N GLN A 52 -8.69 -6.72 1.87
CA GLN A 52 -7.51 -6.29 1.13
C GLN A 52 -7.76 -4.97 0.37
N ILE A 53 -8.97 -4.77 -0.17
CA ILE A 53 -9.36 -3.51 -0.82
C ILE A 53 -9.30 -2.35 0.18
N GLU A 54 -9.83 -2.53 1.40
CA GLU A 54 -9.74 -1.52 2.46
C GLU A 54 -8.29 -1.12 2.76
N LYS A 55 -7.38 -2.10 2.88
CA LYS A 55 -5.94 -1.83 3.11
C LYS A 55 -5.29 -1.08 1.96
N VAL A 56 -5.61 -1.46 0.72
CA VAL A 56 -5.11 -0.78 -0.49
C VAL A 56 -5.62 0.66 -0.55
N ALA A 57 -6.90 0.87 -0.25
CA ALA A 57 -7.51 2.20 -0.24
C ALA A 57 -6.87 3.10 0.83
N GLU A 58 -6.76 2.61 2.07
CA GLU A 58 -6.12 3.34 3.17
C GLU A 58 -4.65 3.68 2.88
N ALA A 59 -3.88 2.74 2.32
CA ALA A 59 -2.49 2.99 1.93
C ALA A 59 -2.38 3.99 0.77
N SER A 60 -3.29 3.94 -0.20
CA SER A 60 -3.32 4.88 -1.34
C SER A 60 -3.60 6.30 -0.89
N GLU A 61 -4.60 6.52 -0.02
CA GLU A 61 -4.89 7.86 0.52
C GLU A 61 -3.71 8.44 1.31
N LYS A 62 -3.03 7.60 2.11
CA LYS A 62 -1.84 8.02 2.86
C LYS A 62 -0.65 8.32 1.93
N LEU A 63 -0.48 7.55 0.87
CA LEU A 63 0.55 7.76 -0.14
C LEU A 63 0.35 9.12 -0.85
N ASP A 64 -0.89 9.45 -1.21
CA ASP A 64 -1.20 10.73 -1.85
C ASP A 64 -0.83 11.91 -0.93
N VAL A 65 -1.18 11.84 0.35
CA VAL A 65 -0.80 12.87 1.34
C VAL A 65 0.73 12.98 1.48
N VAL A 66 1.45 11.86 1.53
CA VAL A 66 2.92 11.88 1.62
C VAL A 66 3.54 12.53 0.38
N ARG A 67 3.02 12.23 -0.81
CA ARG A 67 3.51 12.81 -2.07
C ARG A 67 3.25 14.31 -2.16
N GLU A 68 2.09 14.77 -1.69
CA GLU A 68 1.78 16.22 -1.61
C GLU A 68 2.76 16.94 -0.65
N LEU A 69 3.07 16.33 0.50
CA LEU A 69 4.03 16.87 1.45
C LEU A 69 5.45 16.91 0.89
N LEU A 70 5.85 15.92 0.08
CA LEU A 70 7.15 15.91 -0.60
C LEU A 70 7.21 17.00 -1.69
N SER A 71 6.19 17.13 -2.53
CA SER A 71 6.17 18.13 -3.60
C SER A 71 6.22 19.56 -3.08
N THR A 72 5.57 19.84 -1.94
CA THR A 72 5.56 21.18 -1.32
C THR A 72 6.94 21.58 -0.75
N ARG A 73 7.88 20.65 -0.61
CA ARG A 73 9.22 20.90 -0.05
C ARG A 73 10.29 21.11 -1.11
N GLU A 74 9.99 20.81 -2.37
CA GLU A 74 10.89 21.04 -3.50
C GLU A 74 10.79 22.46 -4.07
N GLU A 75 9.73 23.21 -3.71
CA GLU A 75 9.51 24.63 -4.04
C GLU A 75 10.20 25.59 -3.05
#